data_AF-A0A0C2J8N5-F1
#
_entry.id   AF-A0A0C2J8N5-F1
#
_cell.length_a   1.000
_cell.length_b   1.000
_cell.length_c   1.000
_cell.angle_alpha   90.00
_cell.angle_beta   90.00
_cell.angle_gamma   90.00
#
_symmetry.space_group_name_H-M   'P 1'
#
loop_
_entity.id
_entity.type
_entity.pdbx_description
1 polymer ?
#
loop_
_entity_poly.entity_id
_entity_poly.type
_entity_poly.pdbx_seq_one_letter_code
_entity_poly.pdbx_strand_id
1 'polypeptide(L)'
;MFRHTAKSLFPSYLHPTNTLPLVAIVCLKREIKTTKHVVLTLKEKLGIIEALNNGSSGSYMSMKYNVGLSTICDIKIKDDIITKFTQRSIPEDGSLECNVIQKT
;
A
#
# COMPACT_ATOMS: atom_id res chain seq x y z
N MET A 1 -29.04 -22.94 9.20
CA MET A 1 -28.64 -23.33 10.57
C MET A 1 -27.29 -22.68 10.89
N PHE A 2 -27.27 -21.54 11.56
CA PHE A 2 -26.06 -21.01 12.22
C PHE A 2 -26.48 -20.63 13.64
N ARG A 3 -25.91 -21.31 14.64
CA ARG A 3 -26.17 -21.04 16.05
C ARG A 3 -24.86 -20.70 16.74
N HIS A 4 -24.84 -19.50 17.33
CA HIS A 4 -24.20 -19.10 18.60
C HIS A 4 -22.67 -19.30 18.73
N THR A 5 -21.86 -18.45 19.38
CA THR A 5 -22.06 -17.36 20.33
C THR A 5 -20.72 -16.65 20.52
N ALA A 6 -20.71 -15.33 20.62
CA ALA A 6 -19.58 -14.59 21.18
C ALA A 6 -19.45 -14.97 22.66
N LYS A 7 -18.32 -15.58 23.05
CA LYS A 7 -17.91 -15.71 24.44
C LYS A 7 -16.66 -14.87 24.63
N SER A 8 -16.87 -13.67 25.15
CA SER A 8 -15.88 -12.99 25.97
C SER A 8 -15.51 -13.90 27.14
N LEU A 9 -14.25 -14.28 27.21
CA LEU A 9 -13.65 -14.76 28.45
C LEU A 9 -12.25 -14.17 28.50
N PHE A 10 -12.13 -13.00 29.13
CA PHE A 10 -10.84 -12.50 29.61
C PHE A 10 -10.36 -13.49 30.67
N PRO A 11 -9.21 -14.19 30.49
CA PRO A 11 -8.62 -14.96 31.56
C PRO A 11 -7.92 -13.98 32.51
N SER A 12 -8.47 -13.90 33.71
CA SER A 12 -7.85 -13.31 34.87
C SER A 12 -6.57 -14.08 35.26
N TYR A 13 -5.64 -13.34 35.88
CA TYR A 13 -4.46 -13.80 36.64
C TYR A 13 -3.12 -13.88 35.90
N LEU A 14 -2.49 -12.71 35.89
CA LEU A 14 -1.07 -12.47 35.74
C LEU A 14 -0.37 -12.65 37.11
N HIS A 15 0.61 -13.55 37.21
CA HIS A 15 1.80 -13.44 38.08
C HIS A 15 2.92 -14.42 37.55
N PRO A 16 4.21 -14.28 37.90
CA PRO A 16 5.28 -13.91 36.98
C PRO A 16 6.54 -14.77 37.23
N THR A 17 6.87 -15.71 36.35
CA THR A 17 8.25 -16.23 36.32
C THR A 17 8.78 -16.15 34.90
N ASN A 18 9.82 -15.32 34.80
CA ASN A 18 10.55 -14.94 33.60
C ASN A 18 10.95 -16.16 32.77
N THR A 19 10.19 -16.46 31.72
CA THR A 19 10.71 -16.91 30.43
C THR A 19 9.65 -16.56 29.40
N LEU A 20 9.78 -15.41 28.75
CA LEU A 20 8.91 -15.04 27.64
C LEU A 20 9.04 -16.13 26.55
N PRO A 21 7.95 -16.81 26.16
CA PRO A 21 8.03 -17.78 25.07
C PRO A 21 8.32 -17.03 23.78
N LEU A 22 9.23 -17.54 22.94
CA LEU A 22 9.63 -16.96 21.65
C LEU A 22 8.45 -16.62 20.72
N VAL A 23 7.26 -17.19 20.98
CA VAL A 23 6.01 -16.89 20.29
C VAL A 23 5.49 -15.46 20.54
N ALA A 24 5.86 -14.81 21.66
CA ALA A 24 5.46 -13.44 21.95
C ALA A 24 6.21 -12.41 21.08
N ILE A 25 7.43 -12.73 20.63
CA ILE A 25 8.21 -11.87 19.72
C ILE A 25 7.52 -11.74 18.36
N VAL A 26 6.76 -12.75 17.93
CA VAL A 26 6.02 -12.71 16.66
C VAL A 26 4.89 -11.66 16.70
N CYS A 27 4.39 -11.28 17.88
CA CYS A 27 3.24 -10.38 18.02
C CYS A 27 3.59 -8.90 18.28
N LEU A 28 4.83 -8.55 18.66
CA LEU A 28 5.20 -7.19 19.09
C LEU A 28 6.09 -6.42 18.08
N LYS A 29 5.77 -6.49 16.79
CA LYS A 29 6.28 -5.56 15.76
C LYS A 29 5.16 -5.03 14.86
N ARG A 30 4.01 -4.68 15.43
CA ARG A 30 3.16 -3.64 14.84
C ARG A 30 3.49 -2.31 15.52
N GLU A 31 4.73 -1.87 15.35
CA GLU A 31 4.99 -0.44 15.41
C GLU A 31 4.14 0.16 14.29
N ILE A 32 3.16 0.98 14.65
CA ILE A 32 2.43 1.81 13.70
C ILE A 32 3.45 2.82 13.19
N LYS A 33 4.26 2.40 12.22
CA LYS A 33 5.15 3.26 11.46
C LYS A 33 4.24 4.22 10.72
N THR A 34 4.15 5.44 11.21
CA THR A 34 3.51 6.55 10.49
C THR A 34 4.15 6.61 9.10
N THR A 35 3.37 6.27 8.08
CA THR A 35 3.87 6.15 6.73
C THR A 35 4.21 7.55 6.23
N LYS A 36 5.49 7.83 6.02
CA LYS A 36 5.89 8.92 5.12
C LYS A 36 5.30 8.55 3.77
N HIS A 37 4.21 9.19 3.37
CA HIS A 37 3.55 8.91 2.10
C HIS A 37 4.49 9.30 0.97
N VAL A 38 4.99 8.30 0.25
CA VAL A 38 5.73 8.53 -0.99
C VAL A 38 4.71 8.88 -2.06
N VAL A 39 4.78 10.11 -2.56
CA VAL A 39 3.92 10.58 -3.66
C VAL A 39 4.65 10.31 -4.97
N LEU A 40 4.14 9.36 -5.75
CA LEU A 40 4.66 9.08 -7.10
C LEU A 40 4.06 10.05 -8.12
N THR A 41 4.92 10.61 -8.95
CA THR A 41 4.56 11.42 -10.12
C THR A 41 3.90 10.55 -11.21
N LEU A 42 3.20 11.17 -12.15
CA LEU A 42 2.59 10.46 -13.29
C LEU A 42 3.66 9.73 -14.12
N LYS A 43 4.80 10.37 -14.34
CA LYS A 43 5.93 9.79 -15.07
C LYS A 43 6.48 8.54 -14.39
N GLU A 44 6.63 8.56 -13.07
CA GLU A 44 7.08 7.39 -12.32
C GLU A 44 6.07 6.25 -12.38
N LYS A 45 4.76 6.55 -12.28
CA LYS A 45 3.71 5.52 -12.43
C LYS A 45 3.73 4.88 -13.82
N LEU A 46 3.91 5.67 -14.89
CA LEU A 46 4.09 5.14 -16.24
C LEU A 46 5.34 4.27 -16.36
N GLY A 47 6.46 4.72 -15.79
CA GLY A 47 7.71 3.93 -15.78
C GLY A 47 7.57 2.60 -15.04
N ILE A 48 6.73 2.54 -13.98
CA ILE A 48 6.39 1.28 -13.30
C ILE A 48 5.58 0.38 -14.23
N ILE A 49 4.54 0.90 -14.89
CA ILE A 49 3.68 0.12 -15.81
C ILE A 49 4.51 -0.48 -16.95
N GLU A 50 5.34 0.33 -17.60
CA GLU A 50 6.20 -0.11 -18.71
C GLU A 50 7.17 -1.21 -18.25
N ALA A 51 7.84 -1.02 -17.11
CA ALA A 51 8.75 -2.02 -16.57
C ALA A 51 8.05 -3.35 -16.27
N LEU A 52 6.83 -3.31 -15.70
CA LEU A 52 6.04 -4.50 -15.41
C LEU A 52 5.57 -5.21 -16.69
N ASN A 53 5.20 -4.47 -17.73
CA ASN A 53 4.81 -5.02 -19.03
C ASN A 53 6.01 -5.66 -19.74
N ASN A 54 7.20 -5.11 -19.56
CA ASN A 54 8.48 -5.67 -20.03
C ASN A 54 8.95 -6.88 -19.20
N GLY A 55 8.16 -7.35 -18.22
CA GLY A 55 8.46 -8.54 -17.43
C GLY A 55 9.32 -8.28 -16.19
N SER A 56 9.52 -7.03 -15.78
CA SER A 56 10.23 -6.72 -14.52
C SER A 56 9.46 -7.24 -13.31
N SER A 57 10.19 -7.67 -12.28
CA SER A 57 9.58 -8.12 -11.03
C SER A 57 8.97 -6.96 -10.24
N GLY A 58 7.75 -7.17 -9.72
CA GLY A 58 7.08 -6.22 -8.83
C GLY A 58 7.87 -5.94 -7.54
N SER A 59 8.61 -6.93 -7.02
CA SER A 59 9.48 -6.74 -5.85
C SER A 59 10.64 -5.80 -6.14
N TYR A 60 11.23 -5.89 -7.33
CA TYR A 60 12.28 -4.97 -7.77
C TYR A 60 11.73 -3.55 -7.94
N MET A 61 10.54 -3.39 -8.53
CA MET A 61 9.88 -2.08 -8.65
C MET A 61 9.55 -1.47 -7.28
N SER A 62 9.05 -2.27 -6.35
CA SER A 62 8.74 -1.85 -4.98
C SER A 62 9.97 -1.29 -4.28
N MET A 63 11.12 -1.97 -4.40
CA MET A 63 12.39 -1.48 -3.83
C MET A 63 12.85 -0.19 -4.52
N LYS A 64 12.83 -0.15 -5.85
CA LYS A 64 13.31 0.99 -6.65
C LYS A 64 12.56 2.28 -6.36
N TYR A 65 11.23 2.21 -6.24
CA TYR A 65 10.37 3.38 -6.01
C TYR A 65 10.01 3.59 -4.54
N ASN A 66 10.57 2.79 -3.63
CA ASN A 66 10.28 2.82 -2.19
C ASN A 66 8.77 2.76 -1.86
N VAL A 67 8.00 2.00 -2.64
CA VAL A 67 6.56 1.82 -2.45
C VAL A 67 6.25 0.39 -2.08
N GLY A 68 5.14 0.18 -1.39
CA GLY A 68 4.70 -1.18 -1.04
C GLY A 68 4.34 -2.00 -2.28
N LEU A 69 4.43 -3.33 -2.15
CA LEU A 69 3.94 -4.26 -3.17
C LEU A 69 2.46 -4.05 -3.48
N SER A 70 1.65 -3.70 -2.48
CA SER A 70 0.25 -3.34 -2.65
C SER A 70 0.10 -2.15 -3.62
N THR A 71 0.91 -1.11 -3.46
CA THR A 71 0.93 0.04 -4.36
C THR A 71 1.35 -0.35 -5.78
N ILE A 72 2.35 -1.24 -5.94
CA ILE A 72 2.74 -1.75 -7.26
C ILE A 72 1.59 -2.52 -7.92
N CYS A 73 0.91 -3.39 -7.17
CA CYS A 73 -0.26 -4.11 -7.66
C CYS A 73 -1.39 -3.14 -8.04
N ASP A 74 -1.69 -2.14 -7.22
CA ASP A 74 -2.71 -1.14 -7.48
C ASP A 74 -2.39 -0.32 -8.74
N ILE A 75 -1.13 0.04 -8.96
CA ILE A 75 -0.68 0.74 -10.17
C ILE A 75 -0.91 -0.14 -11.40
N LYS A 76 -0.57 -1.44 -11.31
CA LYS A 76 -0.79 -2.38 -12.42
C LYS A 76 -2.27 -2.57 -12.73
N ILE A 77 -3.13 -2.67 -11.71
CA ILE A 77 -4.59 -2.83 -11.89
C ILE A 77 -5.21 -1.57 -12.51
N LYS A 78 -4.64 -0.39 -12.23
CA LYS A 78 -5.14 0.91 -12.70
C LYS A 78 -4.39 1.44 -13.91
N ASP A 79 -3.67 0.58 -14.64
CA ASP A 79 -2.81 0.95 -15.76
C ASP A 79 -3.53 1.76 -16.85
N ASP A 80 -4.72 1.32 -17.25
CA ASP A 80 -5.57 1.97 -18.26
C ASP A 80 -5.97 3.38 -17.83
N ILE A 81 -6.40 3.52 -16.57
CA ILE A 81 -6.82 4.81 -16.00
C ILE A 81 -5.61 5.77 -15.94
N ILE A 82 -4.46 5.29 -15.46
CA ILE A 82 -3.23 6.09 -15.35
C ILE A 82 -2.76 6.54 -16.74
N THR A 83 -2.79 5.65 -17.72
CA THR A 83 -2.36 5.93 -19.09
C THR A 83 -3.28 6.95 -19.75
N LYS A 84 -4.61 6.75 -19.70
CA LYS A 84 -5.60 7.69 -20.23
C LYS A 84 -5.52 9.07 -19.56
N PHE A 85 -5.32 9.10 -18.25
CA PHE A 85 -5.17 10.35 -17.52
C PHE A 85 -3.92 11.10 -17.97
N THR A 86 -2.79 10.39 -18.13
CA THR A 86 -1.54 11.01 -18.56
C THR A 86 -1.64 11.56 -19.98
N GLN A 87 -2.27 10.83 -20.91
CA GLN A 87 -2.52 11.34 -22.26
C GLN A 87 -3.37 12.61 -22.29
N ARG A 88 -4.29 12.76 -21.33
CA ARG A 88 -5.15 13.94 -21.21
C ARG A 88 -4.47 15.13 -20.52
N SER A 89 -3.41 14.89 -19.75
CA SER A 89 -2.76 15.87 -18.88
C SER A 89 -1.37 16.31 -19.32
N ILE A 90 -0.96 16.02 -20.56
CA ILE A 90 0.23 16.63 -21.19
C ILE A 90 -0.24 17.83 -22.05
N PRO A 91 -0.32 19.06 -21.50
CA PRO A 91 0.01 20.25 -22.25
C PRO A 91 1.54 20.39 -22.32
N GLU A 92 2.06 20.84 -23.45
CA GLU A 92 3.51 21.08 -23.71
C GLU A 92 4.14 22.17 -22.81
N ASP A 93 3.41 22.70 -21.83
CA ASP A 93 3.83 23.69 -20.83
C ASP A 93 3.40 23.18 -19.45
N GLY A 94 4.34 23.10 -18.51
CA GLY A 94 4.26 22.32 -17.25
C GLY A 94 3.23 22.77 -16.20
N SER A 95 1.96 22.93 -16.58
CA SER A 95 0.85 23.19 -15.66
C SER A 95 0.01 21.93 -15.43
N LEU A 96 0.08 21.38 -14.22
CA LEU A 96 -0.83 20.32 -13.76
C LEU A 96 -2.18 20.95 -13.41
N GLU A 97 -3.15 20.87 -14.31
CA GLU A 97 -4.54 21.19 -13.97
C GLU A 97 -5.13 20.06 -13.11
N CYS A 98 -5.00 20.22 -11.79
CA CYS A 98 -5.69 19.41 -10.82
C CYS A 98 -7.18 19.78 -10.83
N ASN A 99 -8.01 19.00 -11.53
CA ASN A 99 -9.47 19.10 -11.36
C ASN A 99 -9.85 18.60 -9.96
N VAL A 100 -9.91 19.53 -9.01
CA VAL A 100 -10.46 19.32 -7.68
C VAL A 100 -11.93 18.94 -7.84
N ILE A 101 -12.27 17.68 -7.55
CA ILE A 101 -13.67 17.26 -7.41
C ILE A 101 -14.20 18.00 -6.17
N GLN A 102 -14.98 19.05 -6.39
CA GLN A 102 -15.73 19.71 -5.33
C GLN A 102 -16.78 18.74 -4.81
N LYS A 103 -16.75 18.42 -3.51
CA LYS A 103 -17.80 17.67 -2.84
C LYS A 103 -19.05 18.54 -2.78
N THR A 104 -20.11 18.12 -3.47
CA THR A 104 -21.47 18.64 -3.31
C THR A 104 -22.10 18.10 -2.03
#